data_AF-A0A0L7QN81-F1
#
_entry.id   AF-A0A0L7QN81-F1
#
_cell.length_a   1.000
_cell.length_b   1.000
_cell.length_c   1.000
_cell.angle_alpha   90.00
_cell.angle_beta   90.00
_cell.angle_gamma   90.00
#
_symmetry.space_group_name_H-M   'P 1'
#
loop_
_entity.id
_entity.type
_entity.pdbx_description
1 polymer ?
#
loop_
_entity_poly.entity_id
_entity_poly.type
_entity_poly.pdbx_seq_one_letter_code
_entity_poly.pdbx_strand_id
1 'polypeptide(L)'
;MSLGYAIVGIVRVSLDSVIFETATALLLTLTNIKNIHQKVSVTLDDKPQKHAEKPNKEEENRGKMCDKRLCACEKKTMPGFMSPDDESVKALEEAYSEYMKVDSESLLRKHLTQQVFDTLKARVTNTGSTLMDVIQSGLKNPDSHVGLYAADQHAYDVFAGLFDPVIEEYHGDFTSNDVHPPLDWGTADELGDLDPEGGFVISTRIRCARSVDGYPLNPTMTETHYTELEREVQQALTSLEGELKGTYYSLATMDKGTQQQLIDDHFLFKEGDRFLEAANANRFWPTGE
;
A
#
# COMPACT_ATOMS: atom_id res chain seq x y z
N MET A 1 39.38 -5.67 13.64
CA MET A 1 38.34 -4.83 13.00
C MET A 1 37.68 -5.70 11.94
N SER A 2 36.53 -6.29 12.26
CA SER A 2 35.73 -7.09 11.31
C SER A 2 34.37 -6.41 11.23
N LEU A 3 34.07 -5.76 10.10
CA LEU A 3 32.74 -5.23 9.82
C LEU A 3 31.82 -6.43 9.53
N GLY A 4 30.88 -6.70 10.43
CA GLY A 4 29.76 -7.60 10.17
C GLY A 4 28.63 -6.84 9.49
N TYR A 5 28.26 -7.28 8.29
CA TYR A 5 27.10 -6.77 7.55
C TYR A 5 25.82 -7.21 8.28
N ALA A 6 24.97 -6.25 8.67
CA ALA A 6 23.62 -6.53 9.12
C ALA A 6 22.73 -6.80 7.90
N ILE A 7 22.30 -8.04 7.74
CA ILE A 7 21.28 -8.41 6.74
C ILE A 7 19.93 -8.04 7.35
N VAL A 8 19.37 -6.90 6.91
CA VAL A 8 17.98 -6.53 7.20
C VAL A 8 17.11 -7.33 6.23
N GLY A 9 16.65 -8.49 6.68
CA GLY A 9 15.68 -9.31 5.94
C GLY A 9 14.29 -8.65 6.01
N ILE A 10 13.89 -7.96 4.94
CA ILE A 10 12.54 -7.46 4.78
C ILE A 10 11.69 -8.61 4.23
N VAL A 11 10.93 -9.29 5.09
CA VAL A 11 9.87 -10.20 4.65
C VAL A 11 8.67 -9.33 4.27
N ARG A 12 8.43 -9.21 2.96
CA ARG A 12 7.45 -8.30 2.37
C ARG A 12 6.19 -9.07 2.03
N VAL A 13 5.16 -8.98 2.88
CA VAL A 13 3.83 -9.53 2.60
C VAL A 13 2.94 -8.39 2.11
N SER A 14 2.70 -8.35 0.79
CA SER A 14 1.82 -7.38 0.13
C SER A 14 0.45 -8.03 -0.05
N LEU A 15 -0.60 -7.50 0.56
CA LEU A 15 -1.96 -8.02 0.42
C LEU A 15 -2.75 -7.17 -0.55
N ASP A 16 -3.34 -7.82 -1.56
CA ASP A 16 -4.51 -7.45 -2.39
C ASP A 16 -4.70 -5.99 -2.82
N SER A 17 -3.60 -5.25 -2.92
CA SER A 17 -3.41 -4.08 -3.76
C SER A 17 -1.91 -3.88 -3.75
N VAL A 18 -1.31 -3.69 -4.91
CA VAL A 18 0.02 -3.06 -4.94
C VAL A 18 -0.15 -1.76 -4.15
N ILE A 19 0.61 -1.54 -3.09
CA ILE A 19 0.56 -0.28 -2.35
C ILE A 19 2.01 0.19 -2.30
N PHE A 20 2.37 1.04 -3.25
CA PHE A 20 3.48 1.97 -3.07
C PHE A 20 3.11 2.82 -1.86
N GLU A 21 3.98 2.84 -0.85
CA GLU A 21 3.79 3.43 0.48
C GLU A 21 2.98 4.74 0.45
N THR A 22 1.66 4.68 0.52
CA THR A 22 0.83 5.84 0.85
C THR A 22 0.79 5.89 2.37
N ALA A 23 1.21 7.01 2.96
CA ALA A 23 1.30 7.21 4.41
C ALA A 23 -0.06 7.30 5.10
N THR A 24 -0.82 6.22 5.05
CA THR A 24 -1.71 5.88 6.17
C THR A 24 -1.38 4.44 6.53
N ALA A 25 -0.12 4.25 6.95
CA ALA A 25 0.26 3.04 7.63
C ALA A 25 -0.33 3.14 9.03
N LEU A 26 -1.53 2.59 9.24
CA LEU A 26 -2.02 2.35 10.58
C LEU A 26 -1.05 1.39 11.27
N LEU A 27 -0.15 1.95 12.07
CA LEU A 27 0.87 1.21 12.75
C LEU A 27 0.29 0.62 14.04
N LEU A 28 -0.21 -0.61 13.97
CA LEU A 28 -0.38 -1.42 15.17
C LEU A 28 1.00 -1.72 15.75
N THR A 29 1.46 -0.84 16.64
CA THR A 29 2.66 -1.08 17.43
C THR A 29 2.22 -1.80 18.70
N LEU A 30 2.40 -3.13 18.72
CA LEU A 30 2.18 -3.91 19.94
C LEU A 30 3.32 -3.63 20.91
N THR A 31 3.06 -2.76 21.88
CA THR A 31 3.98 -2.47 22.99
C THR A 31 3.82 -3.52 24.08
N ASN A 32 4.66 -4.55 24.06
CA ASN A 32 4.98 -5.27 25.29
C ASN A 32 6.36 -5.94 25.25
N ILE A 33 7.43 -5.15 25.37
CA ILE A 33 8.78 -5.71 25.57
C ILE A 33 9.51 -4.96 26.67
N LYS A 34 9.17 -5.30 27.92
CA LYS A 34 10.17 -5.52 28.98
C LYS A 34 9.76 -6.77 29.76
N ASN A 35 10.50 -7.85 29.53
CA ASN A 35 10.37 -9.18 30.15
C ASN A 35 9.21 -10.05 29.66
N ILE A 36 9.45 -10.87 28.63
CA ILE A 36 8.70 -12.11 28.46
C ILE A 36 9.68 -13.26 28.25
N HIS A 37 10.26 -13.75 29.34
CA HIS A 37 10.54 -15.18 29.46
C HIS A 37 9.21 -15.86 29.81
N GLN A 38 8.38 -16.20 28.82
CA GLN A 38 7.35 -17.21 29.01
C GLN A 38 6.81 -17.72 27.68
N LYS A 39 6.88 -19.05 27.51
CA LYS A 39 6.17 -19.80 26.47
C LYS A 39 4.68 -19.53 26.59
N VAL A 40 4.04 -19.06 25.52
CA VAL A 40 2.58 -18.98 25.43
C VAL A 40 2.14 -19.71 24.17
N SER A 41 1.49 -20.86 24.37
CA SER A 41 0.71 -21.55 23.35
C SER A 41 -0.70 -20.96 23.34
N VAL A 42 -1.11 -20.34 22.24
CA VAL A 42 -2.49 -19.87 22.04
C VAL A 42 -3.24 -20.89 21.18
N THR A 43 -4.13 -21.66 21.79
CA THR A 43 -5.15 -22.44 21.09
C THR A 43 -6.31 -21.53 20.72
N LEU A 44 -6.57 -21.37 19.42
CA LEU A 44 -7.80 -20.81 18.90
C LEU A 44 -8.81 -21.95 18.70
N ASP A 45 -9.93 -21.88 19.43
CA ASP A 45 -11.04 -22.84 19.32
C ASP A 45 -11.84 -22.55 18.02
N ASP A 46 -11.49 -23.24 16.94
CA ASP A 46 -12.32 -23.29 15.73
C ASP A 46 -13.46 -24.31 15.91
N LYS A 47 -14.71 -23.83 16.01
CA LYS A 47 -15.89 -24.67 15.80
C LYS A 47 -16.33 -24.60 14.34
N PRO A 48 -16.29 -25.71 13.58
CA PRO A 48 -16.72 -25.72 12.19
C PRO A 48 -18.25 -25.74 12.10
N GLN A 49 -18.84 -24.74 11.44
CA GLN A 49 -20.21 -24.83 10.96
C GLN A 49 -20.25 -25.66 9.67
N LYS A 50 -20.88 -26.83 9.75
CA LYS A 50 -21.14 -27.71 8.61
C LYS A 50 -22.23 -27.12 7.71
N HIS A 51 -21.89 -26.77 6.48
CA HIS A 51 -22.87 -26.71 5.39
C HIS A 51 -22.65 -27.90 4.45
N ALA A 52 -23.73 -28.63 4.20
CA ALA A 52 -23.76 -29.88 3.45
C ALA A 52 -23.64 -29.63 1.94
N GLU A 53 -22.67 -30.27 1.29
CA GLU A 53 -22.61 -30.41 -0.16
C GLU A 53 -23.64 -31.42 -0.68
N LYS A 54 -24.23 -31.10 -1.84
CA LYS A 54 -24.73 -32.10 -2.78
C LYS A 54 -24.02 -31.89 -4.12
N PRO A 55 -23.60 -32.95 -4.82
CA PRO A 55 -22.81 -32.83 -6.03
C PRO A 55 -23.73 -32.56 -7.21
N ASN A 56 -23.28 -31.75 -8.17
CA ASN A 56 -23.80 -31.89 -9.52
C ASN A 56 -22.70 -31.79 -10.57
N LYS A 57 -22.83 -32.73 -11.51
CA LYS A 57 -21.95 -33.08 -12.60
C LYS A 57 -21.77 -31.91 -13.57
N GLU A 58 -20.52 -31.63 -13.94
CA GLU A 58 -20.08 -31.30 -15.31
C GLU A 58 -18.56 -31.04 -15.29
N GLU A 59 -17.80 -32.12 -15.10
CA GLU A 59 -16.41 -32.19 -15.60
C GLU A 59 -16.46 -32.51 -17.10
N GLU A 60 -16.55 -31.50 -17.96
CA GLU A 60 -16.11 -31.63 -19.37
C GLU A 60 -15.97 -30.27 -20.06
N ASN A 61 -14.96 -29.47 -19.67
CA ASN A 61 -14.27 -28.56 -20.59
C ASN A 61 -12.95 -28.03 -19.99
N ARG A 62 -11.90 -28.84 -20.05
CA ARG A 62 -10.52 -28.35 -19.90
C ARG A 62 -10.14 -27.59 -21.16
N GLY A 63 -9.99 -26.27 -21.05
CA GLY A 63 -9.30 -25.48 -22.08
C GLY A 63 -9.88 -24.11 -22.33
N LYS A 64 -9.71 -23.20 -21.36
CA LYS A 64 -9.48 -21.76 -21.52
C LYS A 64 -9.44 -21.15 -20.13
N MET A 65 -8.22 -20.92 -19.61
CA MET A 65 -8.03 -20.09 -18.44
C MET A 65 -8.40 -18.66 -18.87
N CYS A 66 -9.60 -18.21 -18.50
CA CYS A 66 -10.02 -16.83 -18.71
C CYS A 66 -9.10 -15.94 -17.86
N ASP A 67 -8.56 -14.88 -18.45
CA ASP A 67 -7.97 -13.79 -17.67
C ASP A 67 -9.06 -13.27 -16.72
N LYS A 68 -8.86 -13.48 -15.42
CA LYS A 68 -9.88 -13.18 -14.40
C LYS A 68 -10.19 -11.68 -14.34
N ARG A 69 -9.23 -10.82 -14.72
CA ARG A 69 -9.39 -9.35 -14.78
C ARG A 69 -10.26 -8.90 -15.95
N LEU A 70 -10.38 -9.73 -16.98
CA LEU A 70 -11.16 -9.46 -18.20
C LEU A 70 -12.45 -10.32 -18.28
N CYS A 71 -12.68 -11.23 -17.33
CA CYS A 71 -13.91 -12.00 -17.28
C CYS A 71 -15.10 -11.07 -17.07
N ALA A 72 -16.12 -11.19 -17.91
CA ALA A 72 -17.38 -10.45 -17.78
C ALA A 72 -18.20 -10.79 -16.52
N CYS A 73 -17.62 -11.52 -15.56
CA CYS A 73 -18.25 -12.02 -14.36
C CYS A 73 -18.04 -11.11 -13.14
N GLU A 74 -17.10 -10.17 -13.17
CA GLU A 74 -16.95 -9.11 -12.15
C GLU A 74 -16.87 -7.73 -12.83
N LYS A 75 -17.34 -6.69 -12.14
CA LYS A 75 -17.63 -5.35 -12.70
C LYS A 75 -16.43 -4.82 -13.50
N LYS A 76 -16.54 -4.74 -14.83
CA LYS A 76 -15.49 -4.16 -15.68
C LYS A 76 -15.19 -2.73 -15.24
N THR A 77 -13.98 -2.46 -14.76
CA THR A 77 -13.44 -1.11 -14.67
C THR A 77 -13.49 -0.51 -16.08
N MET A 78 -14.34 0.50 -16.28
CA MET A 78 -14.46 1.18 -17.57
C MET A 78 -13.88 2.58 -17.42
N PRO A 79 -12.73 2.88 -18.05
CA PRO A 79 -12.14 4.20 -17.95
C PRO A 79 -13.05 5.24 -18.60
N GLY A 80 -13.19 6.37 -17.92
CA GLY A 80 -13.66 7.61 -18.54
C GLY A 80 -12.56 8.22 -19.42
N PHE A 81 -12.94 9.18 -20.24
CA PHE A 81 -12.03 9.93 -21.10
C PHE A 81 -12.26 11.43 -20.97
N MET A 82 -11.21 12.18 -20.68
CA MET A 82 -11.18 13.64 -20.78
C MET A 82 -11.13 14.06 -22.25
N SER A 83 -11.64 15.26 -22.53
CA SER A 83 -11.43 15.88 -23.83
C SER A 83 -9.92 16.11 -24.06
N PRO A 84 -9.38 15.91 -25.27
CA PRO A 84 -8.02 16.34 -25.59
C PRO A 84 -7.79 17.84 -25.39
N ASP A 85 -8.86 18.65 -25.49
CA ASP A 85 -8.81 20.09 -25.27
C ASP A 85 -8.94 20.49 -23.78
N ASP A 86 -9.09 19.52 -22.88
CA ASP A 86 -9.20 19.76 -21.44
C ASP A 86 -7.90 20.37 -20.89
N GLU A 87 -8.03 21.41 -20.06
CA GLU A 87 -6.88 22.12 -19.51
C GLU A 87 -6.00 21.23 -18.62
N SER A 88 -6.58 20.21 -17.97
CA SER A 88 -5.82 19.23 -17.19
C SER A 88 -4.94 18.33 -18.06
N VAL A 89 -5.43 17.95 -19.26
CA VAL A 89 -4.66 17.18 -20.24
C VAL A 89 -3.51 18.03 -20.78
N LYS A 90 -3.75 19.30 -21.09
CA LYS A 90 -2.69 20.23 -21.54
C LYS A 90 -1.62 20.43 -20.47
N ALA A 91 -2.01 20.63 -19.21
CA ALA A 91 -1.07 20.76 -18.09
C ALA A 91 -0.23 19.48 -17.91
N LEU A 92 -0.85 18.31 -18.10
CA LEU A 92 -0.14 17.03 -18.05
C LEU A 92 0.85 16.87 -19.21
N GLU A 93 0.50 17.30 -20.42
CA GLU A 93 1.42 17.30 -21.57
C GLU A 93 2.64 18.20 -21.34
N GLU A 94 2.42 19.40 -20.78
CA GLU A 94 3.51 20.31 -20.43
C GLU A 94 4.42 19.70 -19.35
N ALA A 95 3.84 19.17 -18.28
CA ALA A 95 4.60 18.56 -17.18
C ALA A 95 5.41 17.34 -17.66
N TYR A 96 4.83 16.49 -18.51
CA TYR A 96 5.54 15.38 -19.13
C TYR A 96 6.69 15.88 -20.02
N SER A 97 6.44 16.88 -20.89
CA SER A 97 7.48 17.47 -21.75
C SER A 97 8.66 18.02 -20.96
N GLU A 98 8.41 18.73 -19.85
CA GLU A 98 9.49 19.22 -18.97
C GLU A 98 10.22 18.06 -18.27
N TYR A 99 9.49 17.08 -17.75
CA TYR A 99 10.09 15.92 -17.10
C TYR A 99 10.98 15.10 -18.05
N MET A 100 10.62 14.99 -19.33
CA MET A 100 11.45 14.31 -20.33
C MET A 100 12.81 14.99 -20.57
N LYS A 101 13.00 16.25 -20.16
CA LYS A 101 14.27 16.99 -20.24
C LYS A 101 15.15 16.79 -19.00
N VAL A 102 14.59 16.25 -17.92
CA VAL A 102 15.28 16.03 -16.65
C VAL A 102 15.90 14.63 -16.64
N ASP A 103 17.06 14.51 -16.01
CA ASP A 103 17.71 13.23 -15.76
C ASP A 103 17.06 12.52 -14.56
N SER A 104 16.73 11.24 -14.72
CA SER A 104 16.03 10.45 -13.69
C SER A 104 16.26 8.97 -13.91
N GLU A 105 16.63 8.26 -12.84
CA GLU A 105 16.80 6.80 -12.83
C GLU A 105 15.56 6.08 -12.29
N SER A 106 14.43 6.78 -12.22
CA SER A 106 13.19 6.25 -11.66
C SER A 106 12.52 5.21 -12.57
N LEU A 107 11.78 4.27 -11.99
CA LEU A 107 10.95 3.35 -12.78
C LEU A 107 9.88 4.09 -13.59
N LEU A 108 9.37 5.23 -13.08
CA LEU A 108 8.51 6.14 -13.85
C LEU A 108 9.20 6.58 -15.14
N ARG A 109 10.42 7.11 -15.06
CA ARG A 109 11.18 7.57 -16.23
C ARG A 109 11.40 6.46 -17.24
N LYS A 110 11.71 5.26 -16.75
CA LYS A 110 11.99 4.09 -17.58
C LYS A 110 10.75 3.60 -18.35
N HIS A 111 9.58 3.58 -17.70
CA HIS A 111 8.38 2.94 -18.25
C HIS A 111 7.35 3.91 -18.84
N LEU A 112 7.38 5.20 -18.46
CA LEU A 112 6.53 6.24 -19.05
C LEU A 112 7.10 6.73 -20.39
N THR A 113 7.05 5.84 -21.39
CA THR A 113 7.38 6.20 -22.78
C THR A 113 6.32 7.12 -23.39
N GLN A 114 6.67 7.82 -24.47
CA GLN A 114 5.71 8.64 -25.23
C GLN A 114 4.44 7.87 -25.61
N GLN A 115 4.60 6.62 -26.05
CA GLN A 115 3.48 5.78 -26.45
C GLN A 115 2.57 5.44 -25.26
N VAL A 116 3.15 5.10 -24.10
CA VAL A 116 2.39 4.83 -22.87
C VAL A 116 1.68 6.11 -22.42
N PHE A 117 2.38 7.24 -22.40
CA PHE A 117 1.83 8.53 -22.05
C PHE A 117 0.64 8.92 -22.93
N ASP A 118 0.78 8.87 -24.26
CA ASP A 118 -0.30 9.23 -25.20
C ASP A 118 -1.53 8.33 -25.06
N THR A 119 -1.32 7.06 -24.68
CA THR A 119 -2.40 6.09 -24.45
C THR A 119 -3.17 6.36 -23.16
N LEU A 120 -2.51 6.93 -22.15
CA LEU A 120 -3.03 7.06 -20.79
C LEU A 120 -3.47 8.48 -20.41
N LYS A 121 -2.90 9.52 -21.03
CA LYS A 121 -3.03 10.94 -20.60
C LYS A 121 -4.48 11.46 -20.50
N ALA A 122 -5.38 10.94 -21.32
CA ALA A 122 -6.79 11.34 -21.32
C ALA A 122 -7.69 10.40 -20.50
N ARG A 123 -7.15 9.34 -19.88
CA ARG A 123 -7.97 8.38 -19.13
C ARG A 123 -8.30 8.91 -17.74
N VAL A 124 -9.48 8.53 -17.26
CA VAL A 124 -9.98 8.84 -15.92
C VAL A 124 -10.53 7.57 -15.29
N THR A 125 -10.28 7.37 -14.00
CA THR A 125 -10.89 6.28 -13.25
C THR A 125 -12.38 6.52 -13.01
N ASN A 126 -13.12 5.49 -12.59
CA ASN A 126 -14.54 5.62 -12.24
C ASN A 126 -14.79 6.58 -11.06
N THR A 127 -13.74 6.86 -10.28
CA THR A 127 -13.72 7.77 -9.13
C THR A 127 -13.10 9.13 -9.44
N GLY A 128 -12.70 9.39 -10.69
CA GLY A 128 -12.25 10.70 -11.14
C GLY A 128 -10.74 10.95 -11.12
N SER A 129 -9.92 9.96 -10.73
CA SER A 129 -8.46 10.10 -10.77
C SER A 129 -7.91 10.06 -12.19
N THR A 130 -6.86 10.84 -12.41
CA THR A 130 -6.19 11.03 -13.70
C THR A 130 -4.76 10.46 -13.67
N LEU A 131 -4.10 10.43 -14.82
CA LEU A 131 -2.67 10.07 -14.86
C LEU A 131 -1.81 11.07 -14.08
N MET A 132 -2.20 12.36 -14.00
CA MET A 132 -1.46 13.35 -13.20
C MET A 132 -1.41 12.95 -11.73
N ASP A 133 -2.54 12.54 -11.14
CA ASP A 133 -2.61 12.10 -9.75
C ASP A 133 -1.68 10.90 -9.48
N VAL A 134 -1.45 10.07 -10.51
CA VAL A 134 -0.58 8.89 -10.42
C VAL A 134 0.90 9.24 -10.45
N ILE A 135 1.32 10.18 -11.31
CA ILE A 135 2.75 10.41 -11.62
C ILE A 135 3.31 11.70 -11.04
N GLN A 136 2.49 12.62 -10.51
CA GLN A 136 2.91 13.95 -10.08
C GLN A 136 4.09 13.94 -9.08
N SER A 137 4.16 12.91 -8.23
CA SER A 137 5.27 12.77 -7.28
C SER A 137 6.61 12.56 -7.97
N GLY A 138 6.69 11.64 -8.94
CA GLY A 138 7.90 11.39 -9.71
C GLY A 138 8.25 12.53 -10.67
N LEU A 139 7.26 13.25 -11.21
CA LEU A 139 7.50 14.45 -12.01
C LEU A 139 8.19 15.56 -11.18
N LYS A 140 7.71 15.78 -9.94
CA LYS A 140 8.26 16.80 -9.04
C LYS A 140 9.57 16.37 -8.38
N ASN A 141 9.76 15.07 -8.16
CA ASN A 141 10.93 14.49 -7.50
C ASN A 141 11.65 13.51 -8.46
N PRO A 142 12.47 14.00 -9.39
CA PRO A 142 13.11 13.16 -10.41
C PRO A 142 14.10 12.13 -9.83
N ASP A 143 14.50 12.28 -8.57
CA ASP A 143 15.34 11.34 -7.84
C ASP A 143 14.54 10.25 -7.08
N SER A 144 13.24 10.13 -7.34
CA SER A 144 12.45 8.97 -6.91
C SER A 144 13.05 7.65 -7.44
N HIS A 145 12.98 6.59 -6.64
CA HIS A 145 13.28 5.25 -7.14
C HIS A 145 12.16 4.72 -8.05
N VAL A 146 10.89 4.94 -7.68
CA VAL A 146 9.72 4.48 -8.45
C VAL A 146 9.01 5.65 -9.11
N GLY A 147 8.39 6.55 -8.33
CA GLY A 147 7.81 7.80 -8.82
C GLY A 147 6.31 7.77 -9.15
N LEU A 148 5.59 6.70 -8.82
CA LEU A 148 4.16 6.56 -9.08
C LEU A 148 3.40 6.05 -7.84
N TYR A 149 2.17 6.55 -7.67
CA TYR A 149 1.24 6.20 -6.61
C TYR A 149 -0.13 5.91 -7.20
N ALA A 150 -0.82 4.87 -6.73
CA ALA A 150 -2.22 4.68 -7.09
C ALA A 150 -3.09 5.70 -6.36
N ALA A 151 -3.84 6.49 -7.13
CA ALA A 151 -4.69 7.54 -6.60
C ALA A 151 -6.02 6.99 -6.03
N ASP A 152 -6.45 5.84 -6.56
CA ASP A 152 -7.59 5.05 -6.11
C ASP A 152 -7.39 3.57 -6.52
N GLN A 153 -8.33 2.71 -6.12
CA GLN A 153 -8.30 1.27 -6.43
C GLN A 153 -8.37 0.95 -7.94
N HIS A 154 -9.05 1.78 -8.73
CA HIS A 154 -9.25 1.59 -10.17
C HIS A 154 -8.04 2.03 -11.00
N ALA A 155 -7.13 2.81 -10.40
CA ALA A 155 -5.92 3.29 -11.05
C ALA A 155 -5.03 2.14 -11.57
N TYR A 156 -4.96 1.02 -10.84
CA TYR A 156 -4.19 -0.16 -11.26
C TYR A 156 -4.69 -0.73 -12.59
N ASP A 157 -6.00 -0.75 -12.82
CA ASP A 157 -6.58 -1.24 -14.08
C ASP A 157 -6.49 -0.18 -15.19
N VAL A 158 -6.91 1.06 -14.89
CA VAL A 158 -7.03 2.13 -15.89
C VAL A 158 -5.67 2.54 -16.45
N PHE A 159 -4.65 2.54 -15.59
CA PHE A 159 -3.27 2.88 -15.92
C PHE A 159 -2.35 1.65 -15.92
N ALA A 160 -2.89 0.44 -16.09
CA ALA A 160 -2.14 -0.83 -16.13
C ALA A 160 -0.94 -0.80 -17.10
N GLY A 161 -1.09 -0.11 -18.24
CA GLY A 161 -0.01 0.05 -19.22
C GLY A 161 1.26 0.75 -18.68
N LEU A 162 1.16 1.41 -17.52
CA LEU A 162 2.29 1.94 -16.77
C LEU A 162 2.56 1.14 -15.48
N PHE A 163 1.52 0.76 -14.74
CA PHE A 163 1.68 0.04 -13.46
C PHE A 163 2.28 -1.36 -13.65
N ASP A 164 1.77 -2.16 -14.59
CA ASP A 164 2.20 -3.55 -14.78
C ASP A 164 3.72 -3.69 -14.97
N PRO A 165 4.38 -2.98 -15.92
CA PRO A 165 5.83 -3.13 -16.09
C PRO A 165 6.63 -2.59 -14.91
N VAL A 166 6.11 -1.61 -14.16
CA VAL A 166 6.77 -1.11 -12.94
C VAL A 166 6.66 -2.12 -11.79
N ILE A 167 5.50 -2.75 -11.64
CA ILE A 167 5.26 -3.80 -10.64
C ILE A 167 6.15 -5.00 -10.92
N GLU A 168 6.18 -5.46 -12.18
CA GLU A 168 7.00 -6.60 -12.60
C GLU A 168 8.48 -6.38 -12.28
N GLU A 169 9.02 -5.20 -12.60
CA GLU A 169 10.42 -4.86 -12.30
C GLU A 169 10.69 -4.71 -10.80
N TYR A 170 9.77 -4.08 -10.06
CA TYR A 170 9.97 -3.81 -8.64
C TYR A 170 9.83 -5.07 -7.76
N HIS A 171 8.91 -5.97 -8.12
CA HIS A 171 8.60 -7.17 -7.35
C HIS A 171 9.32 -8.44 -7.83
N GLY A 172 10.04 -8.37 -8.97
CA GLY A 172 10.83 -9.46 -9.50
C GLY A 172 10.00 -10.49 -10.25
N ASP A 173 9.81 -10.25 -11.55
CA ASP A 173 9.12 -11.12 -12.51
C ASP A 173 7.64 -11.43 -12.14
N PHE A 174 6.98 -10.53 -11.39
CA PHE A 174 5.53 -10.59 -11.19
C PHE A 174 4.82 -10.00 -12.41
N THR A 175 4.55 -10.84 -13.39
CA THR A 175 3.97 -10.43 -14.67
C THR A 175 2.52 -10.04 -14.51
N SER A 176 1.98 -9.35 -15.51
CA SER A 176 0.55 -9.04 -15.52
C SER A 176 -0.32 -10.29 -15.43
N ASN A 177 0.10 -11.47 -15.89
CA ASN A 177 -0.72 -12.68 -15.82
C ASN A 177 -0.73 -13.35 -14.43
N ASP A 178 0.17 -12.93 -13.54
CA ASP A 178 0.30 -13.51 -12.22
C ASP A 178 -0.78 -12.98 -11.27
N VAL A 179 -1.10 -13.81 -10.28
CA VAL A 179 -2.08 -13.48 -9.24
C VAL A 179 -1.38 -13.71 -7.91
N HIS A 180 -1.45 -12.72 -7.03
CA HIS A 180 -0.90 -12.86 -5.68
C HIS A 180 -1.55 -14.08 -4.99
N PRO A 181 -0.78 -14.94 -4.31
CA PRO A 181 -1.33 -16.10 -3.64
C PRO A 181 -2.33 -15.70 -2.54
N PRO A 182 -3.25 -16.59 -2.15
CA PRO A 182 -4.07 -16.38 -0.96
C PRO A 182 -3.21 -16.11 0.27
N LEU A 183 -3.77 -15.36 1.22
CA LEU A 183 -3.12 -15.09 2.50
C LEU A 183 -2.73 -16.38 3.21
N ASP A 184 -1.42 -16.52 3.48
CA ASP A 184 -0.86 -17.58 4.28
C ASP A 184 0.17 -16.99 5.25
N TRP A 185 -0.09 -17.10 6.54
CA TRP A 185 0.82 -16.63 7.59
C TRP A 185 1.90 -17.67 7.93
N GLY A 186 1.77 -18.89 7.42
CA GLY A 186 2.58 -20.02 7.86
C GLY A 186 2.39 -20.32 9.35
N THR A 187 3.43 -20.82 10.00
CA THR A 187 3.41 -21.08 11.45
C THR A 187 4.49 -20.28 12.17
N ALA A 188 4.14 -19.69 13.31
CA ALA A 188 5.09 -18.90 14.09
C ALA A 188 6.31 -19.71 14.57
N ASP A 189 6.13 -21.02 14.79
CA ASP A 189 7.19 -21.93 15.23
C ASP A 189 8.32 -22.07 14.20
N GLU A 190 8.04 -21.86 12.91
CA GLU A 190 9.02 -21.94 11.82
C GLU A 190 9.95 -20.72 11.76
N LEU A 191 9.54 -19.58 12.34
CA LEU A 191 10.34 -18.35 12.30
C LEU A 191 11.59 -18.43 13.18
N GLY A 192 11.51 -19.19 14.29
CA GLY A 192 12.60 -19.36 15.25
C GLY A 192 13.02 -18.07 15.98
N ASP A 193 14.00 -18.20 16.87
CA ASP A 193 14.66 -17.05 17.50
C ASP A 193 15.85 -16.62 16.63
N LEU A 194 15.80 -15.37 16.15
CA LEU A 194 16.81 -14.80 15.26
C LEU A 194 18.16 -14.59 15.95
N ASP A 195 18.18 -14.44 17.28
CA ASP A 195 19.40 -14.23 18.05
C ASP A 195 19.27 -14.78 19.47
N PRO A 196 19.36 -16.11 19.64
CA PRO A 196 19.19 -16.76 20.95
C PRO A 196 20.18 -16.31 22.01
N GLU A 197 21.34 -15.78 21.59
CA GLU A 197 22.40 -15.30 22.47
C GLU A 197 22.28 -13.80 22.78
N GLY A 198 21.40 -13.07 22.08
CA GLY A 198 21.15 -11.64 22.27
C GLY A 198 22.36 -10.74 22.00
N GLY A 199 23.29 -11.20 21.17
CA GLY A 199 24.55 -10.51 20.89
C GLY A 199 24.48 -9.49 19.75
N PHE A 200 23.43 -9.55 18.93
CA PHE A 200 23.36 -8.87 17.63
C PHE A 200 22.05 -8.13 17.38
N VAL A 201 20.90 -8.72 17.73
CA VAL A 201 19.58 -8.16 17.40
C VAL A 201 19.11 -7.22 18.50
N ILE A 202 19.01 -5.93 18.17
CA ILE A 202 18.51 -4.89 19.09
C ILE A 202 16.98 -4.93 19.20
N SER A 203 16.30 -5.07 18.06
CA SER A 203 14.84 -5.16 17.98
C SER A 203 14.39 -5.84 16.69
N THR A 204 13.22 -6.47 16.74
CA THR A 204 12.56 -7.09 15.59
C THR A 204 11.22 -6.41 15.39
N ARG A 205 10.89 -6.07 14.14
CA ARG A 205 9.64 -5.37 13.81
C ARG A 205 9.06 -5.87 12.49
N ILE A 206 7.80 -6.32 12.55
CA ILE A 206 7.01 -6.72 11.39
C ILE A 206 5.86 -5.73 11.25
N ARG A 207 5.62 -5.23 10.03
CA ARG A 207 4.53 -4.29 9.72
C ARG A 207 3.73 -4.81 8.53
N CYS A 208 2.45 -4.52 8.53
CA CYS A 208 1.55 -4.74 7.41
C CYS A 208 0.86 -3.42 7.07
N ALA A 209 0.64 -3.15 5.79
CA ALA A 209 -0.19 -2.03 5.32
C ALA A 209 -1.54 -2.57 4.85
N ARG A 210 -2.62 -1.83 5.11
CA ARG A 210 -3.98 -2.15 4.69
C ARG A 210 -4.68 -0.87 4.28
N SER A 211 -5.57 -0.99 3.31
CA SER A 211 -6.55 0.03 2.95
C SER A 211 -7.95 -0.44 3.38
N VAL A 212 -8.81 0.50 3.75
CA VAL A 212 -10.18 0.20 4.20
C VAL A 212 -11.13 0.29 3.01
N ASP A 213 -11.92 -0.75 2.78
CA ASP A 213 -12.93 -0.79 1.72
C ASP A 213 -13.93 0.37 1.88
N GLY A 214 -14.37 0.92 0.75
CA GLY A 214 -15.24 2.10 0.71
C GLY A 214 -14.53 3.45 0.74
N TYR A 215 -13.21 3.48 0.99
CA TYR A 215 -12.40 4.71 0.93
C TYR A 215 -11.45 4.71 -0.27
N PRO A 216 -11.23 5.87 -0.93
CA PRO A 216 -10.17 5.99 -1.92
C PRO A 216 -8.78 5.94 -1.26
N LEU A 217 -7.71 5.93 -2.06
CA LEU A 217 -6.35 6.04 -1.54
C LEU A 217 -5.98 7.51 -1.27
N ASN A 218 -4.94 7.74 -0.45
CA ASN A 218 -4.58 9.07 0.06
C ASN A 218 -4.58 10.21 -0.99
N PRO A 219 -4.05 10.03 -2.22
CA PRO A 219 -4.00 11.11 -3.21
C PRO A 219 -5.38 11.73 -3.53
N THR A 220 -6.47 10.98 -3.31
CA THR A 220 -7.84 11.45 -3.54
C THR A 220 -8.74 11.46 -2.31
N MET A 221 -8.23 11.14 -1.12
CA MET A 221 -8.99 11.30 0.13
C MET A 221 -9.34 12.76 0.42
N THR A 222 -10.59 13.01 0.83
CA THR A 222 -11.06 14.32 1.30
C THR A 222 -10.85 14.43 2.82
N GLU A 223 -10.91 15.64 3.37
CA GLU A 223 -10.86 15.85 4.83
C GLU A 223 -11.94 15.05 5.59
N THR A 224 -13.13 14.91 4.97
CA THR A 224 -14.20 14.07 5.51
C THR A 224 -13.81 12.59 5.51
N HIS A 225 -13.20 12.08 4.42
CA HIS A 225 -12.70 10.71 4.39
C HIS A 225 -11.69 10.45 5.51
N TYR A 226 -10.73 11.34 5.72
CA TYR A 226 -9.74 11.22 6.80
C TYR A 226 -10.38 11.17 8.18
N THR A 227 -11.33 12.07 8.45
CA THR A 227 -12.03 12.14 9.75
C THR A 227 -12.90 10.92 10.01
N GLU A 228 -13.61 10.43 8.98
CA GLU A 228 -14.47 9.25 9.09
C GLU A 228 -13.64 7.98 9.27
N LEU A 229 -12.55 7.84 8.52
CA LEU A 229 -11.63 6.72 8.60
C LEU A 229 -10.94 6.65 9.98
N GLU A 230 -10.42 7.78 10.49
CA GLU A 230 -9.85 7.86 11.84
C GLU A 230 -10.86 7.40 12.89
N ARG A 231 -12.11 7.87 12.81
CA ARG A 231 -13.16 7.49 13.76
C ARG A 231 -13.43 5.97 13.73
N GLU A 232 -13.52 5.36 12.55
CA GLU A 232 -13.79 3.92 12.41
C GLU A 232 -12.61 3.08 12.91
N VAL A 233 -11.40 3.49 12.59
CA VAL A 233 -10.17 2.87 13.06
C VAL A 233 -10.03 2.99 14.57
N GLN A 234 -10.22 4.18 15.13
CA GLN A 234 -10.18 4.40 16.57
C GLN A 234 -11.19 3.51 17.30
N GLN A 235 -12.42 3.42 16.77
CA GLN A 235 -13.44 2.54 17.34
C GLN A 235 -13.02 1.07 17.31
N ALA A 236 -12.44 0.59 16.21
CA ALA A 236 -11.93 -0.78 16.10
C ALA A 236 -10.78 -1.03 17.08
N LEU A 237 -9.78 -0.14 17.14
CA LEU A 237 -8.59 -0.31 17.97
C LEU A 237 -8.90 -0.25 19.47
N THR A 238 -9.81 0.63 19.89
CA THR A 238 -10.22 0.75 21.30
C THR A 238 -11.03 -0.44 21.79
N SER A 239 -11.57 -1.26 20.88
CA SER A 239 -12.28 -2.51 21.22
C SER A 239 -11.35 -3.70 21.48
N LEU A 240 -10.05 -3.58 21.20
CA LEU A 240 -9.08 -4.64 21.40
C LEU A 240 -8.84 -4.92 22.89
N GLU A 241 -8.73 -6.20 23.22
CA GLU A 241 -8.52 -6.69 24.59
C GLU A 241 -7.18 -7.46 24.72
N GLY A 242 -6.86 -7.89 25.94
CA GLY A 242 -5.66 -8.67 26.21
C GLY A 242 -4.36 -7.90 25.93
N GLU A 243 -3.42 -8.56 25.25
CA GLU A 243 -2.11 -7.97 24.90
C GLU A 243 -2.18 -6.87 23.83
N LEU A 244 -3.28 -6.83 23.07
CA LEU A 244 -3.50 -5.85 21.99
C LEU A 244 -4.20 -4.58 22.49
N LYS A 245 -4.64 -4.57 23.76
CA LYS A 245 -5.32 -3.40 24.36
C LYS A 245 -4.36 -2.23 24.43
N GLY A 246 -4.77 -1.08 23.88
CA GLY A 246 -3.96 0.12 23.84
C GLY A 246 -4.74 1.42 23.96
N THR A 247 -4.03 2.51 23.75
CA THR A 247 -4.58 3.87 23.70
C THR A 247 -4.32 4.44 22.31
N TYR A 248 -5.36 5.01 21.70
CA TYR A 248 -5.22 5.76 20.44
C TYR A 248 -4.83 7.20 20.74
N TYR A 249 -3.78 7.71 20.08
CA TYR A 249 -3.32 9.09 20.21
C TYR A 249 -3.43 9.79 18.85
N SER A 250 -4.48 10.62 18.69
CA SER A 250 -4.64 11.44 17.47
C SER A 250 -3.57 12.53 17.42
N LEU A 251 -2.88 12.67 16.29
CA LEU A 251 -1.82 13.66 16.11
C LEU A 251 -2.32 15.09 16.23
N ALA A 252 -3.57 15.35 15.83
CA ALA A 252 -4.20 16.66 15.95
C ALA A 252 -4.32 17.15 17.40
N THR A 253 -4.38 16.24 18.38
CA THR A 253 -4.60 16.56 19.80
C THR A 253 -3.45 16.13 20.71
N MET A 254 -2.40 15.54 20.14
CA MET A 254 -1.24 15.04 20.88
C MET A 254 -0.42 16.19 21.47
N ASP A 255 -0.05 16.09 22.75
CA ASP A 255 0.85 17.04 23.37
C ASP A 255 2.31 16.78 22.95
N LYS A 256 3.14 17.83 23.00
CA LYS A 256 4.55 17.76 22.57
C LYS A 256 5.40 16.77 23.38
N GLY A 257 5.06 16.55 24.66
CA GLY A 257 5.79 15.60 25.50
C GLY A 257 5.55 14.17 25.03
N THR A 258 4.28 13.81 24.82
CA THR A 258 3.90 12.52 24.22
C THR A 258 4.49 12.34 22.83
N GLN A 259 4.42 13.38 21.99
CA GLN A 259 5.00 13.33 20.64
C GLN A 259 6.51 13.03 20.67
N GLN A 260 7.27 13.71 21.52
CA GLN A 260 8.71 13.47 21.65
C GLN A 260 9.00 12.06 22.14
N GLN A 261 8.26 11.57 23.13
CA GLN A 261 8.42 10.20 23.64
C GLN A 261 8.20 9.16 22.53
N LEU A 262 7.16 9.31 21.71
CA LEU A 262 6.88 8.40 20.60
C LEU A 262 7.95 8.46 19.50
N ILE A 263 8.60 9.60 19.28
CA ILE A 263 9.75 9.74 18.38
C ILE A 263 10.95 8.98 18.94
N ASP A 264 11.24 9.17 20.23
CA ASP A 264 12.37 8.54 20.92
C ASP A 264 12.21 7.02 20.99
N ASP A 265 10.98 6.53 21.13
CA ASP A 265 10.62 5.11 21.12
C ASP A 265 10.55 4.51 19.70
N HIS A 266 10.82 5.31 18.66
CA HIS A 266 10.76 4.92 17.24
C HIS A 266 9.37 4.45 16.78
N PHE A 267 8.32 4.99 17.38
CA PHE A 267 6.91 4.66 17.05
C PHE A 267 6.26 5.70 16.16
N LEU A 268 6.62 6.98 16.31
CA LEU A 268 6.04 8.04 15.50
C LEU A 268 6.72 8.15 14.14
N PHE A 269 5.92 8.27 13.09
CA PHE A 269 6.41 8.50 11.74
C PHE A 269 6.81 9.96 11.54
N LYS A 270 7.70 10.21 10.59
CA LYS A 270 8.22 11.54 10.33
C LYS A 270 7.23 12.34 9.49
N GLU A 271 7.03 13.59 9.86
CA GLU A 271 6.30 14.57 9.05
C GLU A 271 7.06 14.90 7.76
N GLY A 272 6.32 15.22 6.69
CA GLY A 272 6.87 15.96 5.56
C GLY A 272 7.76 15.17 4.61
N ASP A 273 7.45 13.89 4.36
CA ASP A 273 8.05 13.19 3.22
C ASP A 273 7.63 13.89 1.91
N ARG A 274 8.60 14.48 1.21
CA ARG A 274 8.36 15.26 -0.01
C ARG A 274 7.79 14.44 -1.18
N PHE A 275 8.00 13.13 -1.20
CA PHE A 275 7.43 12.25 -2.22
C PHE A 275 5.93 12.09 -1.95
N LEU A 276 5.54 11.93 -0.69
CA LEU A 276 4.14 11.82 -0.28
C LEU A 276 3.41 13.15 -0.38
N GLU A 277 4.06 14.25 0.00
CA GLU A 277 3.52 15.60 -0.21
C GLU A 277 3.28 15.85 -1.70
N ALA A 278 4.26 15.52 -2.55
CA ALA A 278 4.13 15.64 -3.99
C ALA A 278 3.13 14.66 -4.61
N ALA A 279 2.70 13.61 -3.90
CA ALA A 279 1.65 12.68 -4.31
C ALA A 279 0.25 13.09 -3.81
N ASN A 280 0.10 14.27 -3.20
CA ASN A 280 -1.12 14.68 -2.49
C ASN A 280 -1.53 13.73 -1.34
N ALA A 281 -0.58 12.94 -0.81
CA ALA A 281 -0.85 11.96 0.23
C ALA A 281 -0.78 12.53 1.66
N ASN A 282 -0.33 13.78 1.83
CA ASN A 282 -0.27 14.51 3.10
C ASN A 282 -1.29 15.66 3.16
N ARG A 283 -2.36 15.60 2.36
CA ARG A 283 -3.39 16.66 2.37
C ARG A 283 -4.11 16.67 3.71
N PHE A 284 -4.42 17.86 4.21
CA PHE A 284 -5.13 18.07 5.49
C PHE A 284 -4.37 17.63 6.75
N TRP A 285 -3.09 17.26 6.63
CA TRP A 285 -2.25 16.92 7.77
C TRP A 285 -2.33 17.98 8.90
N PRO A 286 -2.51 17.59 10.18
CA PRO A 286 -2.55 16.23 10.73
C PRO A 286 -3.98 15.66 10.93
N THR A 287 -4.99 16.15 10.21
CA THR A 287 -6.37 15.67 10.34
C THR A 287 -6.48 14.20 9.91
N GLY A 288 -6.99 13.34 10.79
CA GLY A 288 -7.22 11.92 10.53
C GLY A 288 -6.02 10.99 10.77
N GLU A 289 -4.96 11.49 11.40
CA GLU A 289 -3.66 10.82 11.59
C GLU A 289 -3.30 10.59 13.07
#